data_AF-A0A2W4SJG3-F1
#
_entry.id   AF-A0A2W4SJG3-F1
#
_cell.length_a   1.000
_cell.length_b   1.000
_cell.length_c   1.000
_cell.angle_alpha   90.00
_cell.angle_beta   90.00
_cell.angle_gamma   90.00
#
_symmetry.space_group_name_H-M   'P 1'
#
loop_
_entity.id
_entity.type
_entity.pdbx_description
1 polymer ?
#
loop_
_entity_poly.entity_id
_entity_poly.type
_entity_poly.pdbx_seq_one_letter_code
_entity_poly.pdbx_strand_id
1 'polypeptide(L)'
;MVMRRGYASHFARTGNLTNTERLLSMLAGLGLTVAALRRGGPLQRLGMSTAGLSLLSRGATGYCGMKAAVSGERTLREGIAEQLRRLRDLRGSAAAHIHTMESMLIAELQELHSAEAQLVQLLDELADTTRHLPLQQQLRSYATELASRREDLERMLVSDGADPREHPDQAMQALIHETWKMSQIATPNLRDAALVASLQRIIHYKIAGYGTVATYAKSLGRVDDAARFAEYADREKEVDGELTELAKSRLNPDAALESRPRTPPEVRPH
;
A
#
# COMPACT_ATOMS: atom_id res chain seq x y z
N MET A 1 -19.58 -12.31 -7.67
CA MET A 1 -19.40 -12.47 -6.20
C MET A 1 -18.00 -12.97 -5.81
N VAL A 2 -17.20 -13.51 -6.74
CA VAL A 2 -15.80 -13.96 -6.50
C VAL A 2 -14.78 -12.80 -6.61
N MET A 3 -15.04 -11.78 -7.44
CA MET A 3 -14.13 -10.64 -7.68
C MET A 3 -13.99 -9.62 -6.53
N ARG A 4 -14.91 -9.59 -5.55
CA ARG A 4 -14.83 -8.64 -4.40
C ARG A 4 -13.84 -9.07 -3.31
N ARG A 5 -13.32 -10.31 -3.36
CA ARG A 5 -12.45 -10.88 -2.32
C ARG A 5 -10.96 -10.61 -2.54
N GLY A 6 -10.52 -10.32 -3.77
CA GLY A 6 -9.10 -10.10 -4.11
C GLY A 6 -8.50 -8.93 -3.34
N TYR A 7 -8.98 -7.72 -3.61
CA TYR A 7 -8.49 -6.52 -2.94
C TYR A 7 -8.87 -6.41 -1.45
N ALA A 8 -10.10 -6.74 -1.05
CA ALA A 8 -10.46 -6.71 0.37
C ALA A 8 -9.56 -7.65 1.22
N SER A 9 -9.02 -8.71 0.62
CA SER A 9 -8.03 -9.60 1.27
C SER A 9 -6.60 -9.03 1.29
N HIS A 10 -6.26 -8.15 0.34
CA HIS A 10 -4.95 -7.50 0.25
C HIS A 10 -4.86 -6.18 1.05
N PHE A 11 -5.99 -5.48 1.24
CA PHE A 11 -6.16 -4.26 2.06
C PHE A 11 -6.53 -4.54 3.52
N ALA A 12 -6.58 -5.80 3.95
CA ALA A 12 -6.64 -6.18 5.36
C ALA A 12 -5.29 -5.92 6.07
N ARG A 13 -4.80 -4.68 6.03
CA ARG A 13 -3.78 -4.16 6.95
C ARG A 13 -4.39 -3.39 8.13
N THR A 14 -5.70 -3.44 8.32
CA THR A 14 -6.25 -3.52 9.67
C THR A 14 -6.15 -5.00 10.06
N GLY A 15 -5.33 -5.35 11.04
CA GLY A 15 -5.32 -6.73 11.52
C GLY A 15 -6.73 -7.13 12.00
N ASN A 16 -6.99 -8.42 12.22
CA ASN A 16 -8.33 -8.91 12.56
C ASN A 16 -8.79 -8.56 14.00
N LEU A 17 -8.22 -7.51 14.60
CA LEU A 17 -8.51 -7.03 15.95
C LEU A 17 -8.97 -5.57 15.95
N THR A 18 -9.98 -5.29 16.78
CA THR A 18 -10.40 -3.93 17.11
C THR A 18 -9.35 -3.22 18.00
N ASN A 19 -9.43 -1.89 18.08
CA ASN A 19 -8.55 -1.12 18.96
C ASN A 19 -8.65 -1.56 20.43
N THR A 20 -9.85 -1.94 20.90
CA THR A 20 -10.07 -2.46 22.25
C THR A 20 -9.40 -3.82 22.44
N GLU A 21 -9.54 -4.72 21.48
CA GLU A 21 -8.88 -6.03 21.52
C GLU A 21 -7.34 -5.91 21.53
N ARG A 22 -6.80 -4.93 20.80
CA ARG A 22 -5.37 -4.63 20.77
C ARG A 22 -4.87 -4.13 22.12
N LEU A 23 -5.55 -3.13 22.69
CA LEU A 23 -5.19 -2.55 23.99
C LEU A 23 -5.26 -3.59 25.10
N LEU A 24 -6.33 -4.39 25.16
CA LEU A 24 -6.48 -5.46 26.14
C LEU A 24 -5.37 -6.52 26.00
N SER A 25 -5.01 -6.90 24.78
CA SER A 25 -3.92 -7.85 24.53
C SER A 25 -2.58 -7.31 24.99
N MET A 26 -2.30 -6.02 24.77
CA MET A 26 -1.08 -5.38 25.25
C MET A 26 -1.01 -5.32 26.79
N LEU A 27 -2.10 -4.91 27.45
CA LEU A 27 -2.17 -4.81 28.91
C LEU A 27 -2.05 -6.18 29.57
N ALA A 28 -2.78 -7.18 29.08
CA ALA A 28 -2.69 -8.55 29.58
C ALA A 28 -1.32 -9.17 29.31
N GLY A 29 -0.74 -8.90 28.14
CA GLY A 29 0.60 -9.33 27.78
C GLY A 29 1.68 -8.77 28.72
N LEU A 30 1.65 -7.46 28.99
CA LEU A 30 2.52 -6.80 29.97
C LEU A 30 2.32 -7.34 31.38
N GLY A 31 1.06 -7.58 31.78
CA GLY A 31 0.74 -8.15 33.09
C GLY A 31 1.36 -9.54 33.29
N LEU A 32 1.25 -10.42 32.29
CA LEU A 32 1.83 -11.77 32.34
C LEU A 32 3.35 -11.76 32.31
N THR A 33 3.98 -10.91 31.49
CA THR A 33 5.45 -10.80 31.46
C THR A 33 5.99 -10.25 32.79
N VAL A 34 5.35 -9.25 33.40
CA VAL A 34 5.72 -8.74 34.72
C VAL A 34 5.47 -9.79 35.82
N ALA A 35 4.37 -10.53 35.75
CA ALA A 35 4.08 -11.60 36.71
C ALA A 35 5.13 -12.74 36.64
N ALA A 36 5.60 -13.09 35.44
CA ALA A 36 6.66 -14.07 35.24
C ALA A 36 8.00 -13.68 35.90
N LEU A 37 8.26 -12.38 36.09
CA LEU A 37 9.44 -11.89 36.81
C LEU A 37 9.31 -11.96 38.33
N ARG A 38 8.08 -11.98 38.86
CA ARG A 38 7.81 -11.82 40.30
C ARG A 38 7.32 -13.08 41.00
N ARG A 39 6.73 -14.05 40.29
CA ARG A 39 6.03 -15.19 40.89
C ARG A 39 6.23 -16.50 40.12
N GLY A 40 6.14 -17.62 40.84
CA GLY A 40 6.08 -18.97 40.27
C GLY A 40 7.42 -19.70 40.13
N GLY A 41 7.33 -21.03 39.98
CA GLY A 41 8.47 -21.90 39.65
C GLY A 41 8.90 -21.79 38.18
N PRO A 42 10.04 -22.38 37.78
CA PRO A 42 10.62 -22.20 36.44
C PRO A 42 9.65 -22.48 35.28
N LEU A 43 8.89 -23.57 35.36
CA LEU A 43 7.87 -23.94 34.36
C LEU A 43 6.73 -22.92 34.27
N GLN A 44 6.28 -22.39 35.41
CA GLN A 44 5.21 -21.41 35.47
C GLN A 44 5.64 -20.06 34.90
N ARG A 45 6.89 -19.64 35.17
CA ARG A 45 7.48 -18.43 34.58
C ARG A 45 7.56 -18.55 33.06
N LEU A 46 8.04 -19.69 32.55
CA LEU A 46 8.10 -19.94 31.12
C LEU A 46 6.71 -19.87 30.46
N GLY A 47 5.70 -20.49 31.08
CA GLY A 47 4.31 -20.44 30.61
C GLY A 47 3.74 -19.01 30.57
N MET A 48 3.96 -18.22 31.63
CA MET A 48 3.50 -16.83 31.68
C MET A 48 4.26 -15.93 30.68
N SER A 49 5.57 -16.11 30.52
CA SER A 49 6.37 -15.35 29.54
C SER A 49 5.95 -15.63 28.11
N THR A 50 5.71 -16.90 27.76
CA THR A 50 5.27 -17.29 26.41
C THR A 50 3.87 -16.78 26.09
N ALA A 51 2.92 -16.93 27.03
CA ALA A 51 1.58 -16.36 26.90
C ALA A 51 1.61 -14.82 26.81
N GLY A 52 2.44 -14.17 27.63
CA GLY A 52 2.63 -12.72 27.63
C GLY A 52 3.16 -12.20 26.29
N LEU A 53 4.24 -12.81 25.78
CA LEU A 53 4.82 -12.49 24.46
C LEU A 53 3.82 -12.70 23.32
N SER A 54 3.02 -13.77 23.38
CA SER A 54 1.98 -14.05 22.38
C SER A 54 0.91 -12.94 22.36
N LEU A 55 0.45 -12.48 23.53
CA LEU A 55 -0.53 -11.40 23.63
C LEU A 55 0.05 -10.03 23.24
N LEU A 56 1.31 -9.76 23.59
CA LEU A 56 2.00 -8.54 23.16
C LEU A 56 2.14 -8.50 21.63
N SER A 57 2.56 -9.62 21.03
CA SER A 57 2.63 -9.79 19.58
C SER A 57 1.28 -9.53 18.92
N ARG A 58 0.22 -10.14 19.47
CA ARG A 58 -1.15 -9.95 19.01
C ARG A 58 -1.58 -8.48 19.07
N GLY A 59 -1.30 -7.79 20.16
CA GLY A 59 -1.61 -6.37 20.32
C GLY A 59 -0.85 -5.48 19.34
N ALA A 60 0.46 -5.69 19.25
CA ALA A 60 1.37 -4.90 18.41
C ALA A 60 1.03 -5.03 16.92
N THR A 61 0.87 -6.26 16.43
CA THR A 61 0.55 -6.54 15.01
C THR A 61 -0.91 -6.28 14.65
N GLY A 62 -1.78 -6.12 15.64
CA GLY A 62 -3.22 -6.06 15.45
C GLY A 62 -3.83 -7.35 14.90
N TYR A 63 -3.08 -8.46 14.89
CA TYR A 63 -3.49 -9.71 14.25
C TYR A 63 -3.40 -10.90 15.22
N CYS A 64 -4.38 -11.79 15.17
CA CYS A 64 -4.40 -13.04 15.91
C CYS A 64 -4.59 -14.21 14.96
N GLY A 65 -3.57 -15.07 14.86
CA GLY A 65 -3.62 -16.28 14.03
C GLY A 65 -4.72 -17.27 14.47
N MET A 66 -4.95 -17.39 15.78
CA MET A 66 -6.05 -18.21 16.31
C MET A 66 -7.43 -17.67 15.91
N LYS A 67 -7.64 -16.35 15.93
CA LYS A 67 -8.92 -15.75 15.52
C LYS A 67 -9.20 -16.01 14.04
N ALA A 68 -8.18 -15.90 13.18
CA ALA A 68 -8.29 -16.22 11.76
C ALA A 68 -8.56 -17.71 11.51
N ALA A 69 -7.99 -18.60 12.35
CA ALA A 69 -8.24 -20.02 12.27
C ALA A 69 -9.68 -20.40 12.67
N VAL A 70 -10.18 -19.78 13.74
CA VAL A 70 -11.55 -20.02 14.24
C VAL A 70 -12.60 -19.42 13.32
N SER A 71 -12.34 -18.28 12.66
CA SER A 71 -13.26 -17.69 11.69
C SER A 71 -13.28 -18.41 10.34
N GLY A 72 -12.45 -19.44 10.15
CA GLY A 72 -12.33 -20.18 8.89
C GLY A 72 -11.65 -19.38 7.78
N GLU A 73 -11.01 -18.25 8.10
CA GLU A 73 -10.29 -17.44 7.12
C GLU A 73 -8.97 -18.08 6.69
N ARG A 74 -8.31 -18.81 7.61
CA ARG A 74 -7.00 -19.46 7.39
C ARG A 74 -6.88 -20.73 8.22
N THR A 75 -5.90 -21.57 7.94
CA THR A 75 -5.48 -22.61 8.87
C THR A 75 -4.70 -22.00 10.04
N LEU A 76 -4.62 -22.70 11.18
CA LEU A 76 -3.82 -22.25 12.33
C LEU A 76 -2.34 -22.02 11.98
N ARG A 77 -1.77 -22.88 11.12
CA ARG A 77 -0.39 -22.76 10.67
C ARG A 77 -0.16 -21.48 9.85
N GLU A 78 -1.07 -21.19 8.93
CA GLU A 78 -1.03 -19.97 8.11
C GLU A 78 -1.26 -18.71 8.95
N GLY A 79 -2.15 -18.78 9.94
CA GLY A 79 -2.39 -17.70 10.89
C GLY A 79 -1.14 -17.40 11.74
N ILE A 80 -0.45 -18.43 12.24
CA ILE A 80 0.79 -18.23 13.00
C ILE A 80 1.89 -17.67 12.12
N ALA A 81 2.04 -18.18 10.88
CA ALA A 81 3.02 -17.67 9.93
C ALA A 81 2.81 -16.18 9.59
N GLU A 82 1.55 -15.77 9.42
CA GLU A 82 1.17 -14.36 9.23
C GLU A 82 1.53 -13.50 10.43
N GLN A 83 1.21 -13.96 11.65
CA GLN A 83 1.50 -13.22 12.86
C GLN A 83 3.00 -13.00 13.06
N LEU A 84 3.83 -13.98 12.70
CA LEU A 84 5.29 -13.86 12.70
C LEU A 84 5.80 -12.91 11.62
N ARG A 85 5.21 -12.91 10.42
CA ARG A 85 5.58 -11.97 9.35
C ARG A 85 5.30 -10.53 9.78
N ARG A 86 4.11 -10.24 10.29
CA ARG A 86 3.73 -8.90 10.77
C ARG A 86 4.60 -8.43 11.93
N LEU A 87 5.00 -9.34 12.83
CA LEU A 87 5.98 -9.04 13.87
C LEU A 87 7.35 -8.68 13.29
N ARG A 88 7.78 -9.36 12.23
CA ARG A 88 9.01 -9.06 11.51
C ARG A 88 8.91 -7.70 10.83
N ASP A 89 7.77 -7.37 10.22
CA ASP A 89 7.56 -6.05 9.59
C ASP A 89 7.61 -4.91 10.62
N LEU A 90 7.05 -5.11 11.82
CA LEU A 90 7.21 -4.17 12.95
C LEU A 90 8.67 -4.02 13.40
N ARG A 91 9.46 -5.09 13.29
CA ARG A 91 10.91 -5.07 13.55
C ARG A 91 11.72 -4.55 12.37
N GLY A 92 11.24 -4.64 11.13
CA GLY A 92 11.84 -4.04 9.93
C GLY A 92 11.80 -2.52 9.98
N SER A 93 10.88 -1.94 10.77
CA SER A 93 10.94 -0.53 11.17
C SER A 93 12.06 -0.21 12.18
N ALA A 94 12.70 -1.20 12.80
CA ALA A 94 13.95 -1.04 13.53
C ALA A 94 15.13 -1.22 12.55
N ALA A 95 15.18 -0.28 11.60
CA ALA A 95 16.27 0.08 10.70
C ALA A 95 17.49 -0.87 10.63
N ALA A 96 17.64 -1.54 9.48
CA ALA A 96 18.96 -1.58 8.86
C ALA A 96 19.48 -0.14 8.87
N HIS A 97 20.50 0.15 9.68
CA HIS A 97 20.94 1.53 9.81
C HIS A 97 21.54 1.98 8.49
N ILE A 98 20.88 2.92 7.81
CA ILE A 98 21.36 3.55 6.58
C ILE A 98 22.51 4.47 6.97
N HIS A 99 23.74 4.02 6.73
CA HIS A 99 24.96 4.72 7.11
C HIS A 99 25.71 5.32 5.92
N THR A 100 25.33 4.95 4.70
CA THR A 100 25.98 5.39 3.46
C THR A 100 24.95 5.82 2.41
N MET A 101 25.38 6.67 1.49
CA MET A 101 24.57 7.06 0.33
C MET A 101 24.17 5.84 -0.53
N GLU A 102 25.05 4.84 -0.64
CA GLU A 102 24.74 3.58 -1.33
C GLU A 102 23.58 2.85 -0.64
N SER A 103 23.63 2.69 0.70
CA SER A 103 22.54 2.05 1.44
C SER A 103 21.22 2.84 1.35
N MET A 104 21.29 4.16 1.20
CA MET A 104 20.12 5.01 1.00
C MET A 104 19.55 4.81 -0.41
N LEU A 105 20.38 4.77 -1.45
CA LEU A 105 19.96 4.45 -2.81
C LEU A 105 19.26 3.08 -2.85
N ILE A 106 19.88 2.04 -2.26
CA ILE A 106 19.29 0.69 -2.24
C ILE A 106 17.94 0.67 -1.54
N ALA A 107 17.80 1.37 -0.40
CA ALA A 107 16.53 1.44 0.31
C ALA A 107 15.43 2.12 -0.53
N GLU A 108 15.74 3.23 -1.17
CA GLU A 108 14.80 3.93 -2.07
C GLU A 108 14.42 3.07 -3.29
N LEU A 109 15.37 2.31 -3.86
CA LEU A 109 15.08 1.39 -4.96
C LEU A 109 14.17 0.23 -4.53
N GLN A 110 14.34 -0.29 -3.31
CA GLN A 110 13.44 -1.29 -2.74
C GLN A 110 12.03 -0.73 -2.51
N GLU A 111 11.93 0.51 -2.02
CA GLU A 111 10.65 1.19 -1.87
C GLU A 111 9.98 1.41 -3.24
N LEU A 112 10.70 1.94 -4.24
CA LEU A 112 10.17 2.10 -5.60
C LEU A 112 9.75 0.77 -6.23
N HIS A 113 10.53 -0.30 -6.04
CA HIS A 113 10.17 -1.65 -6.50
C HIS A 113 8.85 -2.12 -5.86
N SER A 114 8.71 -1.93 -4.55
CA SER A 114 7.46 -2.20 -3.82
C SER A 114 6.32 -1.30 -4.31
N ALA A 115 6.57 -0.02 -4.58
CA ALA A 115 5.60 0.95 -5.05
C ALA A 115 5.00 0.55 -6.40
N GLU A 116 5.85 0.21 -7.37
CA GLU A 116 5.42 -0.23 -8.70
C GLU A 116 4.57 -1.51 -8.60
N ALA A 117 5.00 -2.47 -7.79
CA ALA A 117 4.26 -3.72 -7.59
C ALA A 117 2.84 -3.48 -7.06
N GLN A 118 2.68 -2.58 -6.09
CA GLN A 118 1.39 -2.28 -5.50
C GLN A 118 0.50 -1.48 -6.45
N LEU A 119 1.08 -0.52 -7.18
CA LEU A 119 0.33 0.33 -8.09
C LEU A 119 -0.18 -0.45 -9.31
N VAL A 120 0.59 -1.40 -9.85
CA VAL A 120 0.09 -2.33 -10.89
C VAL A 120 -1.22 -2.98 -10.47
N GLN A 121 -1.27 -3.54 -9.25
CA GLN A 121 -2.46 -4.20 -8.74
C GLN A 121 -3.65 -3.24 -8.64
N LEU A 122 -3.41 -1.98 -8.22
CA LEU A 122 -4.47 -0.97 -8.17
C LEU A 122 -4.99 -0.64 -9.56
N LEU A 123 -4.10 -0.38 -10.50
CA LEU A 123 -4.47 0.05 -11.84
C LEU A 123 -5.28 -1.02 -12.58
N ASP A 124 -4.92 -2.29 -12.45
CA ASP A 124 -5.68 -3.40 -13.03
C ASP A 124 -7.12 -3.45 -12.50
N GLU A 125 -7.31 -3.27 -11.19
CA GLU A 125 -8.64 -3.26 -10.60
C GLU A 125 -9.44 -1.99 -10.90
N LEU A 126 -8.78 -0.82 -10.92
CA LEU A 126 -9.42 0.42 -11.31
C LEU A 126 -9.84 0.40 -12.78
N ALA A 127 -9.03 -0.19 -13.66
CA ALA A 127 -9.39 -0.37 -15.06
C ALA A 127 -10.68 -1.19 -15.22
N ASP A 128 -10.91 -2.19 -14.37
CA ASP A 128 -12.14 -3.01 -14.41
C ASP A 128 -13.39 -2.29 -13.85
N THR A 129 -13.21 -1.23 -13.06
CA THR A 129 -14.31 -0.53 -12.37
C THR A 129 -14.65 0.85 -12.95
N THR A 130 -13.76 1.37 -13.79
CA THR A 130 -13.88 2.66 -14.50
C THR A 130 -14.85 2.55 -15.67
N ARG A 131 -15.64 3.60 -15.95
CA ARG A 131 -16.62 3.61 -17.06
C ARG A 131 -16.10 4.30 -18.31
N HIS A 132 -15.19 5.26 -18.14
CA HIS A 132 -14.61 5.99 -19.26
C HIS A 132 -13.57 5.15 -20.00
N LEU A 133 -13.90 4.72 -21.24
CA LEU A 133 -13.04 3.84 -22.05
C LEU A 133 -11.60 4.38 -22.25
N PRO A 134 -11.38 5.67 -22.59
CA PRO A 134 -10.03 6.22 -22.63
C PRO A 134 -9.27 6.13 -21.31
N LEU A 135 -9.95 6.31 -20.16
CA LEU A 135 -9.30 6.20 -18.85
C LEU A 135 -8.89 4.74 -18.61
N GLN A 136 -9.80 3.80 -18.86
CA GLN A 136 -9.51 2.37 -18.74
C GLN A 136 -8.29 1.95 -19.57
N GLN A 137 -8.20 2.38 -20.82
CA GLN A 137 -7.06 2.07 -21.70
C GLN A 137 -5.76 2.65 -21.14
N GLN A 138 -5.80 3.90 -20.69
CA GLN A 138 -4.64 4.56 -20.09
C GLN A 138 -4.17 3.84 -18.82
N LEU A 139 -5.08 3.43 -17.94
CA LEU A 139 -4.73 2.67 -16.72
C LEU A 139 -4.05 1.33 -17.05
N ARG A 140 -4.54 0.58 -18.04
CA ARG A 140 -3.93 -0.71 -18.45
C ARG A 140 -2.56 -0.51 -19.10
N SER A 141 -2.42 0.51 -19.94
CA SER A 141 -1.13 0.86 -20.54
C SER A 141 -0.12 1.20 -19.46
N TYR A 142 -0.51 2.07 -18.53
CA TYR A 142 0.34 2.48 -17.42
C TYR A 142 0.72 1.29 -16.54
N ALA A 143 -0.22 0.41 -16.18
CA ALA A 143 0.06 -0.82 -15.43
C ALA A 143 1.12 -1.70 -16.11
N THR A 144 1.08 -1.80 -17.44
CA THR A 144 2.09 -2.56 -18.22
C THR A 144 3.47 -1.91 -18.12
N GLU A 145 3.55 -0.58 -18.24
CA GLU A 145 4.81 0.16 -18.05
C GLU A 145 5.38 -0.03 -16.64
N LEU A 146 4.52 0.01 -15.61
CA LEU A 146 4.94 -0.19 -14.22
C LEU A 146 5.45 -1.60 -13.96
N ALA A 147 4.82 -2.62 -14.55
CA ALA A 147 5.29 -4.00 -14.44
C ALA A 147 6.70 -4.16 -15.02
N SER A 148 6.97 -3.57 -16.19
CA SER A 148 8.32 -3.56 -16.77
C SER A 148 9.33 -2.84 -15.87
N ARG A 149 8.96 -1.68 -15.31
CA ARG A 149 9.82 -0.91 -14.40
C ARG A 149 10.10 -1.66 -13.10
N ARG A 150 9.12 -2.38 -12.56
CA ARG A 150 9.33 -3.27 -11.42
C ARG A 150 10.40 -4.32 -11.72
N GLU A 151 10.33 -4.98 -12.87
CA GLU A 151 11.32 -5.98 -13.27
C GLU A 151 12.71 -5.37 -13.48
N ASP A 152 12.80 -4.16 -14.02
CA ASP A 152 14.05 -3.41 -14.14
C ASP A 152 14.67 -3.15 -12.76
N LEU A 153 13.90 -2.60 -11.83
CA LEU A 153 14.34 -2.35 -10.45
C LEU A 153 14.75 -3.63 -9.72
N GLU A 154 14.00 -4.72 -9.92
CA GLU A 154 14.32 -6.03 -9.34
C GLU A 154 15.68 -6.54 -9.83
N ARG A 155 15.98 -6.40 -11.14
CA ARG A 155 17.29 -6.76 -11.70
C ARG A 155 18.43 -5.92 -11.11
N MET A 156 18.23 -4.61 -10.95
CA MET A 156 19.23 -3.70 -10.37
C MET A 156 19.52 -4.02 -8.91
N LEU A 157 18.47 -4.27 -8.11
CA LEU A 157 18.61 -4.65 -6.71
C LEU A 157 19.37 -5.97 -6.56
N VAL A 158 19.04 -6.97 -7.40
CA VAL A 158 19.74 -8.25 -7.40
C VAL A 158 21.21 -8.10 -7.84
N SER A 159 21.52 -7.26 -8.84
CA SER A 159 22.91 -7.02 -9.24
C SER A 159 23.73 -6.33 -8.16
N ASP A 160 23.09 -5.50 -7.34
CA ASP A 160 23.70 -4.82 -6.20
C ASP A 160 23.75 -5.71 -4.93
N GLY A 161 23.30 -6.97 -5.03
CA GLY A 161 23.31 -7.94 -3.93
C GLY A 161 22.26 -7.66 -2.85
N ALA A 162 21.24 -6.86 -3.15
CA ALA A 162 20.16 -6.49 -2.24
C ALA A 162 18.92 -7.36 -2.43
N ASP A 163 18.16 -7.62 -1.35
CA ASP A 163 16.85 -8.27 -1.43
C ASP A 163 15.80 -7.24 -1.91
N PRO A 164 15.14 -7.42 -3.06
CA PRO A 164 14.12 -6.49 -3.55
C PRO A 164 12.91 -6.29 -2.61
N ARG A 165 12.75 -7.15 -1.60
CA ARG A 165 11.59 -7.17 -0.70
C ARG A 165 11.90 -6.67 0.71
N GLU A 166 13.14 -6.22 0.97
CA GLU A 166 13.58 -5.79 2.31
C GLU A 166 12.78 -4.57 2.81
N HIS A 167 12.60 -3.55 1.95
CA HIS A 167 11.90 -2.31 2.30
C HIS A 167 10.57 -2.17 1.55
N PRO A 168 9.45 -2.59 2.17
CA PRO A 168 8.13 -2.38 1.60
C PRO A 168 7.69 -0.92 1.77
N ASP A 169 7.49 -0.21 0.67
CA ASP A 169 6.91 1.13 0.68
C ASP A 169 5.53 1.17 1.36
N GLN A 170 5.50 1.80 2.54
CA GLN A 170 4.29 1.99 3.36
C GLN A 170 3.50 3.24 2.97
N ALA A 171 4.15 4.25 2.38
CA ALA A 171 3.50 5.46 1.93
C ALA A 171 2.58 5.16 0.74
N MET A 172 3.07 4.40 -0.25
CA MET A 172 2.27 3.91 -1.36
C MET A 172 1.11 3.04 -0.89
N GLN A 173 1.31 2.18 0.11
CA GLN A 173 0.21 1.37 0.67
C GLN A 173 -0.94 2.26 1.18
N ALA A 174 -0.60 3.33 1.89
CA ALA A 174 -1.58 4.28 2.40
C ALA A 174 -2.28 5.04 1.26
N LEU A 175 -1.52 5.54 0.28
CA LEU A 175 -2.10 6.26 -0.87
C LEU A 175 -3.04 5.37 -1.70
N ILE A 176 -2.67 4.11 -1.92
CA ILE A 176 -3.50 3.13 -2.62
C ILE A 176 -4.75 2.80 -1.80
N HIS A 177 -4.62 2.63 -0.48
CA HIS A 177 -5.78 2.39 0.40
C HIS A 177 -6.80 3.52 0.30
N GLU A 178 -6.32 4.77 0.34
CA GLU A 178 -7.15 5.96 0.26
C GLU A 178 -7.82 6.09 -1.10
N THR A 179 -7.09 5.77 -2.18
CA THR A 179 -7.61 5.73 -3.55
C THR A 179 -8.70 4.68 -3.70
N TRP A 180 -8.47 3.48 -3.17
CA TRP A 180 -9.47 2.41 -3.19
C TRP A 180 -10.72 2.79 -2.38
N LYS A 181 -10.55 3.32 -1.17
CA LYS A 181 -11.67 3.78 -0.35
C LYS A 181 -12.49 4.84 -1.09
N MET A 182 -11.83 5.78 -1.77
CA MET A 182 -12.48 6.79 -2.59
C MET A 182 -13.31 6.15 -3.72
N SER A 183 -12.77 5.11 -4.39
CA SER A 183 -13.47 4.38 -5.46
C SER A 183 -14.79 3.75 -4.99
N GLN A 184 -14.86 3.31 -3.73
CA GLN A 184 -16.03 2.68 -3.13
C GLN A 184 -17.12 3.66 -2.70
N ILE A 185 -16.74 4.87 -2.26
CA ILE A 185 -17.70 5.87 -1.77
C ILE A 185 -18.21 6.82 -2.85
N ALA A 186 -17.45 7.01 -3.93
CA ALA A 186 -17.85 7.85 -5.04
C ALA A 186 -19.00 7.21 -5.84
N THR A 187 -20.02 8.01 -6.18
CA THR A 187 -21.09 7.58 -7.08
C THR A 187 -20.51 7.21 -8.45
N PRO A 188 -21.14 6.30 -9.20
CA PRO A 188 -20.56 5.81 -10.46
C PRO A 188 -20.20 6.91 -11.47
N ASN A 189 -20.83 8.07 -11.38
CA ASN A 189 -20.63 9.18 -12.30
C ASN A 189 -19.61 10.23 -11.79
N LEU A 190 -19.28 10.21 -10.50
CA LEU A 190 -18.19 11.01 -9.90
C LEU A 190 -16.89 10.21 -9.72
N ARG A 191 -16.98 8.88 -9.80
CA ARG A 191 -15.89 7.96 -9.49
C ARG A 191 -14.65 8.22 -10.34
N ASP A 192 -14.80 8.33 -11.65
CA ASP A 192 -13.65 8.44 -12.55
C ASP A 192 -12.87 9.74 -12.30
N ALA A 193 -13.56 10.86 -12.03
CA ALA A 193 -12.92 12.13 -11.64
C ALA A 193 -12.20 12.03 -10.27
N ALA A 194 -12.83 11.39 -9.28
CA ALA A 194 -12.23 11.19 -7.97
C ALA A 194 -11.03 10.23 -7.99
N LEU A 195 -11.08 9.21 -8.85
CA LEU A 195 -9.99 8.27 -9.09
C LEU A 195 -8.80 8.98 -9.71
N VAL A 196 -9.01 9.76 -10.77
CA VAL A 196 -7.92 10.53 -11.40
C VAL A 196 -7.24 11.45 -10.40
N ALA A 197 -8.01 12.22 -9.62
CA ALA A 197 -7.44 13.09 -8.59
C ALA A 197 -6.59 12.33 -7.54
N SER A 198 -6.94 11.07 -7.24
CA SER A 198 -6.20 10.24 -6.30
C SER A 198 -4.94 9.63 -6.94
N LEU A 199 -5.04 9.21 -8.20
CA LEU A 199 -3.90 8.72 -8.99
C LEU A 199 -2.84 9.81 -9.21
N GLN A 200 -3.23 11.05 -9.46
CA GLN A 200 -2.28 12.16 -9.60
C GLN A 200 -1.43 12.37 -8.34
N ARG A 201 -2.01 12.19 -7.14
CA ARG A 201 -1.26 12.24 -5.88
C ARG A 201 -0.23 11.12 -5.78
N ILE A 202 -0.60 9.91 -6.20
CA ILE A 202 0.31 8.76 -6.29
C ILE A 202 1.45 9.06 -7.27
N ILE A 203 1.13 9.61 -8.44
CA ILE A 203 2.13 9.95 -9.46
C ILE A 203 3.08 11.03 -8.94
N HIS A 204 2.59 12.05 -8.24
CA HIS A 204 3.46 13.08 -7.63
C HIS A 204 4.42 12.51 -6.59
N TYR A 205 3.97 11.54 -5.80
CA TYR A 205 4.86 10.78 -4.90
C TYR A 205 5.95 10.05 -5.69
N LYS A 206 5.62 9.42 -6.83
CA LYS A 206 6.60 8.75 -7.69
C LYS A 206 7.56 9.69 -8.39
N ILE A 207 7.10 10.86 -8.85
CA ILE A 207 7.98 11.91 -9.43
C ILE A 207 9.04 12.31 -8.40
N ALA A 208 8.63 12.49 -7.13
CA ALA A 208 9.56 12.80 -6.06
C ALA A 208 10.55 11.65 -5.79
N GLY A 209 10.07 10.41 -5.75
CA GLY A 209 10.91 9.22 -5.56
C GLY A 209 11.94 9.05 -6.67
N TYR A 210 11.52 9.03 -7.94
CA TYR A 210 12.41 8.89 -9.09
C TYR A 210 13.41 10.05 -9.23
N GLY A 211 12.98 11.29 -9.00
CA GLY A 211 13.89 12.44 -9.00
C GLY A 211 14.97 12.35 -7.91
N THR A 212 14.61 11.78 -6.75
CA THR A 212 15.53 11.56 -5.63
C THR A 212 16.57 10.50 -5.98
N VAL A 213 16.16 9.32 -6.44
CA VAL A 213 17.12 8.25 -6.80
C VAL A 213 17.99 8.61 -8.01
N ALA A 214 17.47 9.40 -8.96
CA ALA A 214 18.28 9.95 -10.04
C ALA A 214 19.43 10.83 -9.51
N THR A 215 19.13 11.66 -8.51
CA THR A 215 20.12 12.53 -7.86
C THR A 215 21.12 11.71 -7.05
N TYR A 216 20.67 10.70 -6.30
CA TYR A 216 21.55 9.81 -5.54
C TYR A 216 22.49 9.01 -6.45
N ALA A 217 21.96 8.39 -7.51
CA ALA A 217 22.75 7.68 -8.51
C ALA A 217 23.83 8.59 -9.13
N LYS A 218 23.48 9.84 -9.46
CA LYS A 218 24.43 10.82 -9.97
C LYS A 218 25.54 11.14 -8.96
N SER A 219 25.18 11.35 -7.69
CA SER A 219 26.16 11.60 -6.62
C SER A 219 27.10 10.43 -6.37
N LEU A 220 26.66 9.20 -6.64
CA LEU A 220 27.45 7.97 -6.54
C LEU A 220 28.26 7.66 -7.81
N GLY A 221 28.17 8.49 -8.86
CA GLY A 221 28.85 8.26 -10.13
C GLY A 221 28.18 7.21 -11.04
N ARG A 222 26.97 6.75 -10.71
CA ARG A 222 26.16 5.82 -11.51
C ARG A 222 25.40 6.60 -12.60
N VAL A 223 26.13 7.13 -13.57
CA VAL A 223 25.59 8.09 -14.57
C VAL A 223 24.46 7.50 -15.41
N ASP A 224 24.59 6.24 -15.84
CA ASP A 224 23.55 5.58 -16.64
C ASP A 224 22.27 5.34 -15.85
N ASP A 225 22.39 4.98 -14.57
CA ASP A 225 21.24 4.82 -13.67
C ASP A 225 20.57 6.17 -13.39
N ALA A 226 21.37 7.23 -13.20
CA ALA A 226 20.86 8.58 -13.01
C ALA A 226 20.04 9.06 -14.22
N ALA A 227 20.52 8.82 -15.44
CA ALA A 227 19.80 9.16 -16.67
C ALA A 227 18.49 8.36 -16.77
N ARG A 228 18.54 7.05 -16.51
CA ARG A 228 17.37 6.17 -16.52
C ARG A 228 16.29 6.60 -15.52
N PHE A 229 16.67 6.92 -14.28
CA PHE A 229 15.71 7.36 -13.27
C PHE A 229 15.14 8.76 -13.58
N ALA A 230 15.92 9.63 -14.23
CA ALA A 230 15.39 10.89 -14.73
C ALA A 230 14.34 10.66 -15.82
N GLU A 231 14.56 9.73 -16.75
CA GLU A 231 13.57 9.34 -17.77
C GLU A 231 12.30 8.77 -17.13
N TYR A 232 12.41 7.95 -16.07
CA TYR A 232 11.23 7.49 -15.34
C TYR A 232 10.48 8.65 -14.67
N ALA A 233 11.19 9.60 -14.04
CA ALA A 233 10.56 10.79 -13.45
C ALA A 233 9.85 11.65 -14.52
N ASP A 234 10.41 11.77 -15.72
CA ASP A 234 9.80 12.51 -16.83
C ASP A 234 8.58 11.77 -17.38
N ARG A 235 8.65 10.45 -17.54
CA ARG A 235 7.48 9.65 -17.94
C ARG A 235 6.34 9.77 -16.93
N GLU A 236 6.63 9.81 -15.63
CA GLU A 236 5.60 10.05 -14.61
C GLU A 236 4.94 11.44 -14.75
N LYS A 237 5.71 12.49 -15.08
CA LYS A 237 5.14 13.82 -15.36
C LYS A 237 4.25 13.82 -16.61
N GLU A 238 4.62 13.06 -17.64
CA GLU A 238 3.79 12.90 -18.83
C GLU A 238 2.45 12.24 -18.51
N VAL A 239 2.46 11.14 -17.74
CA VAL A 239 1.24 10.45 -17.30
C VAL A 239 0.35 11.39 -16.47
N ASP A 240 0.93 12.18 -15.56
CA ASP A 240 0.18 13.20 -14.81
C ASP A 240 -0.46 14.25 -15.73
N GLY A 241 0.27 14.68 -16.77
CA GLY A 241 -0.21 15.59 -17.80
C GLY A 241 -1.38 15.01 -18.60
N GLU A 242 -1.26 13.77 -19.06
CA GLU A 242 -2.32 13.06 -19.77
C GLU A 242 -3.59 12.93 -18.91
N LEU A 243 -3.44 12.55 -17.64
CA LEU A 243 -4.54 12.48 -16.68
C LEU A 243 -5.17 13.85 -16.40
N THR A 244 -4.34 14.90 -16.31
CA THR A 244 -4.81 16.28 -16.15
C THR A 244 -5.68 16.71 -17.33
N GLU A 245 -5.26 16.44 -18.56
CA GLU A 245 -6.03 16.81 -19.74
C GLU A 245 -7.32 16.00 -19.85
N LEU A 246 -7.29 14.72 -19.50
CA LEU A 246 -8.49 13.90 -19.42
C LEU A 246 -9.47 14.42 -18.35
N ALA A 247 -8.95 14.82 -17.19
CA ALA A 247 -9.74 15.40 -16.10
C ALA A 247 -10.43 16.71 -16.53
N LYS A 248 -9.69 17.62 -17.16
CA LYS A 248 -10.22 18.92 -17.62
C LYS A 248 -11.25 18.77 -18.74
N SER A 249 -10.95 17.92 -19.74
CA SER A 249 -11.71 17.86 -20.98
C SER A 249 -13.00 17.05 -20.88
N ARG A 250 -13.03 16.02 -20.01
CA ARG A 250 -14.14 15.07 -19.92
C ARG A 250 -14.63 14.86 -18.50
N LEU A 251 -13.75 14.37 -17.61
CA LEU A 251 -14.20 13.81 -16.33
C LEU A 251 -14.79 14.86 -15.39
N ASN A 252 -14.15 16.02 -15.24
CA ASN A 252 -14.63 17.08 -14.35
C ASN A 252 -15.90 17.76 -14.90
N PRO A 253 -15.99 18.10 -16.20
CA PRO A 253 -17.25 18.58 -16.78
C PRO A 253 -18.42 17.61 -16.59
N ASP A 254 -18.22 16.31 -16.88
CA ASP A 254 -19.25 15.28 -16.75
C ASP A 254 -19.70 15.14 -15.29
N ALA A 255 -18.75 15.13 -14.34
CA ALA A 255 -19.01 15.11 -12.91
C ALA A 255 -19.80 16.34 -12.42
N ALA A 256 -19.48 17.54 -12.95
CA ALA A 256 -20.12 18.77 -12.52
C ALA A 256 -21.58 18.89 -12.98
N LEU A 257 -21.91 18.38 -14.18
CA LEU A 257 -23.28 18.41 -14.72
C LEU A 257 -24.28 17.64 -13.85
N GLU A 258 -23.83 16.64 -13.10
CA GLU A 258 -24.70 15.82 -12.28
C GLU A 258 -24.95 16.34 -10.87
N SER A 259 -24.11 17.26 -10.37
CA SER A 259 -24.31 17.89 -9.06
C SER A 259 -25.48 18.87 -9.00
N ARG A 260 -26.11 19.19 -10.14
CA ARG A 260 -27.33 20.00 -10.17
C ARG A 260 -28.54 19.08 -9.93
N PRO A 261 -29.35 19.27 -8.87
CA PRO A 261 -30.61 18.57 -8.77
C PRO A 261 -31.42 18.83 -10.04
N ARG A 262 -31.89 17.77 -10.70
CA ARG A 262 -32.83 17.92 -11.82
C ARG A 262 -34.04 18.67 -11.27
N THR A 263 -34.21 19.93 -11.66
CA THR A 263 -35.43 20.67 -11.39
C THR A 263 -36.57 19.84 -11.98
N PRO A 264 -37.59 19.44 -11.19
CA PRO A 264 -38.78 18.79 -11.76
C PRO A 264 -39.35 19.70 -12.86
N PRO A 265 -39.86 19.15 -13.97
CA PRO A 265 -40.52 19.98 -14.97
C PRO A 265 -41.62 20.79 -14.28
N GLU A 266 -41.62 22.11 -14.51
CA GLU A 266 -42.67 23.01 -14.04
C GLU A 266 -44.02 22.43 -14.50
N VAL A 267 -44.82 21.97 -13.53
CA VAL A 267 -46.22 21.65 -13.76
C VAL A 267 -46.90 22.98 -14.05
N ARG A 268 -47.17 23.27 -15.32
CA ARG A 268 -47.96 24.44 -15.70
C ARG A 268 -49.35 24.28 -15.09
N PRO A 269 -49.85 25.25 -14.31
CA PRO A 269 -51.23 25.21 -13.86
C PRO A 269 -52.15 25.29 -15.09
N HIS A 270 -53.10 24.36 -15.15
CA HIS A 270 -54.21 24.33 -16.10
C HIS A 270 -55.21 25.46 -15.83
#